data_AF-A0A512AND1-F1
#
_entry.id   AF-A0A512AND1-F1
#
_cell.length_a   1.000
_cell.length_b   1.000
_cell.length_c   1.000
_cell.angle_alpha   90.00
_cell.angle_beta   90.00
_cell.angle_gamma   90.00
#
_symmetry.space_group_name_H-M   'P 1'
#
loop_
_entity.id
_entity.type
_entity.pdbx_description
1 polymer ?
#
loop_
_entity_poly.entity_id
_entity_poly.type
_entity_poly.pdbx_seq_one_letter_code
_entity_poly.pdbx_strand_id
1 'polypeptide(L)'
;MTVLALQAAGLFYFITAFLAMRAAATGGLIDTILGALSPAEPAEARAQTRRRRWLTWGAVLNGWAGAALALRWDGAVLLMAVAAAAQWLYLLDIAPRHLDPYDPPDPAGRRSTRNAALGFTGISVVAIMAFMQDLLVPFGLLIVPLRFAAIGSGILLAGYAFKLERQSRFG
;
A
#
# COMPACT_ATOMS: atom_id res chain seq x y z
N MET A 1 13.18 21.74 -4.56
CA MET A 1 11.87 21.11 -4.31
C MET A 1 11.22 21.80 -3.13
N THR A 2 9.94 22.18 -3.21
CA THR A 2 9.28 22.88 -2.10
C THR A 2 8.75 21.86 -1.08
N VAL A 3 8.79 22.22 0.21
CA VAL A 3 8.23 21.40 1.29
C VAL A 3 6.77 21.05 1.02
N LEU A 4 5.99 21.99 0.49
CA LEU A 4 4.59 21.79 0.13
C LEU A 4 4.39 20.68 -0.91
N ALA A 5 5.29 20.56 -1.89
CA ALA A 5 5.19 19.50 -2.91
C ALA A 5 5.41 18.11 -2.30
N LEU A 6 6.37 17.97 -1.38
CA LEU A 6 6.59 16.73 -0.63
C LEU A 6 5.36 16.38 0.21
N GLN A 7 4.79 17.37 0.90
CA GLN A 7 3.63 17.15 1.74
C GLN A 7 2.39 16.74 0.95
N ALA A 8 2.16 17.41 -0.18
CA ALA A 8 1.07 17.08 -1.10
C ALA A 8 1.23 15.67 -1.67
N ALA A 9 2.44 15.28 -2.07
CA ALA A 9 2.73 13.93 -2.55
C ALA A 9 2.53 12.88 -1.45
N GLY A 10 2.99 13.14 -0.23
CA GLY A 10 2.76 12.27 0.92
C GLY A 10 1.27 12.09 1.19
N LEU A 11 0.51 13.18 1.21
CA LEU A 11 -0.93 13.16 1.42
C LEU A 11 -1.67 12.39 0.31
N PHE A 12 -1.25 12.55 -0.94
CA PHE A 12 -1.78 11.79 -2.07
C PHE A 12 -1.62 10.27 -1.85
N TYR A 13 -0.45 9.80 -1.43
CA TYR A 13 -0.23 8.39 -1.14
C TYR A 13 -1.01 7.89 0.08
N PHE A 14 -1.16 8.72 1.11
CA PHE A 14 -2.01 8.41 2.26
C PHE A 14 -3.48 8.23 1.85
N ILE A 15 -4.04 9.16 1.06
CA ILE A 15 -5.45 9.09 0.63
C ILE A 15 -5.67 7.92 -0.33
N THR A 16 -4.78 7.73 -1.30
CA THR A 16 -4.91 6.63 -2.27
C THR A 16 -4.80 5.26 -1.62
N ALA A 17 -4.09 5.12 -0.50
CA ALA A 17 -4.10 3.89 0.29
C ALA A 17 -5.49 3.52 0.82
N PHE A 18 -6.28 4.49 1.30
CA PHE A 18 -7.66 4.22 1.71
C PHE A 18 -8.53 3.78 0.54
N LEU A 19 -8.38 4.44 -0.61
CA LEU A 19 -9.12 4.08 -1.83
C LEU A 19 -8.73 2.68 -2.30
N ALA A 20 -7.44 2.34 -2.28
CA ALA A 20 -6.94 1.02 -2.64
C ALA A 20 -7.44 -0.08 -1.69
N MET A 21 -7.42 0.15 -0.38
CA MET A 21 -7.96 -0.80 0.60
C MET A 21 -9.47 -1.01 0.41
N ARG A 22 -10.22 0.06 0.18
CA ARG A 22 -11.66 -0.03 -0.11
C ARG A 22 -11.91 -0.80 -1.41
N ALA A 23 -11.16 -0.53 -2.47
CA ALA A 23 -11.27 -1.25 -3.74
C ALA A 23 -10.97 -2.74 -3.56
N ALA A 24 -9.94 -3.10 -2.79
CA ALA A 24 -9.61 -4.49 -2.47
C ALA A 24 -10.73 -5.19 -1.67
N ALA A 25 -11.41 -4.48 -0.79
CA ALA A 25 -12.56 -5.02 -0.06
C ALA A 25 -13.78 -5.25 -0.97
N THR A 26 -14.10 -4.29 -1.84
CA THR A 26 -15.18 -4.44 -2.82
C THR A 26 -14.89 -5.58 -3.80
N GLY A 27 -13.67 -5.69 -4.31
CA GLY A 27 -13.27 -6.79 -5.19
C GLY A 27 -13.47 -8.14 -4.51
N GLY A 28 -13.00 -8.27 -3.26
CA GLY A 28 -13.19 -9.52 -2.51
C GLY A 28 -14.64 -9.88 -2.19
N LEU A 29 -15.56 -8.92 -2.12
CA LEU A 29 -17.00 -9.21 -1.99
C LEU A 29 -17.55 -9.82 -3.29
N ILE A 30 -17.15 -9.28 -4.44
CA ILE A 30 -17.55 -9.78 -5.76
C ILE A 30 -17.01 -11.20 -5.95
N ASP A 31 -15.75 -11.44 -5.57
CA ASP A 31 -15.12 -12.76 -5.66
C ASP A 31 -15.87 -13.79 -4.81
N THR A 32 -16.30 -13.44 -3.60
CA THR A 32 -17.13 -14.31 -2.74
C THR A 32 -18.47 -14.64 -3.39
N ILE A 33 -19.17 -13.64 -3.97
CA ILE A 33 -20.44 -13.85 -4.65
C ILE A 33 -20.27 -14.78 -5.86
N LEU A 34 -19.23 -14.55 -6.66
CA LEU A 34 -18.90 -15.40 -7.80
C LEU A 34 -18.55 -16.83 -7.37
N GLY A 35 -17.79 -16.97 -6.28
CA GLY A 35 -17.44 -18.28 -5.71
C GLY A 35 -18.65 -19.08 -5.20
N ALA A 36 -19.70 -18.40 -4.73
CA ALA A 36 -20.95 -19.05 -4.36
C ALA A 36 -21.76 -19.53 -5.57
N LEU A 37 -21.60 -18.88 -6.74
CA LEU A 37 -22.28 -19.23 -7.99
C LEU A 37 -21.50 -20.28 -8.80
N SER A 38 -20.18 -20.28 -8.70
CA SER A 38 -19.28 -21.23 -9.36
C SER A 38 -18.14 -21.59 -8.41
N PRO A 39 -18.07 -22.84 -7.91
CA PRO A 39 -17.00 -23.26 -7.01
C PRO A 39 -15.65 -23.16 -7.73
N ALA A 40 -14.81 -22.21 -7.30
CA ALA A 40 -13.44 -22.09 -7.79
C ALA A 40 -12.58 -23.26 -7.30
N GLU A 41 -11.50 -23.58 -8.02
CA GLU A 41 -10.58 -24.59 -7.55
C GLU A 41 -9.91 -24.17 -6.22
N PRO A 42 -9.62 -25.11 -5.30
CA PRO A 42 -9.02 -24.77 -4.00
C PRO A 42 -7.70 -24.01 -4.10
N ALA A 43 -6.96 -24.19 -5.19
CA ALA A 43 -5.71 -23.48 -5.46
C ALA A 43 -5.95 -22.00 -5.82
N GLU A 44 -6.93 -21.72 -6.67
CA GLU A 44 -7.33 -20.38 -7.11
C GLU A 44 -7.84 -19.55 -5.92
N ALA A 45 -8.70 -20.13 -5.08
CA ALA A 45 -9.24 -19.45 -3.89
C ALA A 45 -8.14 -19.01 -2.90
N ARG A 46 -7.09 -19.83 -2.75
CA ARG A 46 -5.91 -19.48 -1.93
C ARG A 46 -5.08 -18.38 -2.57
N ALA A 47 -4.88 -18.42 -3.88
CA ALA A 47 -4.15 -17.39 -4.62
C ALA A 47 -4.86 -16.03 -4.50
N GLN A 48 -6.18 -15.98 -4.69
CA GLN A 48 -6.99 -14.77 -4.52
C GLN A 48 -6.90 -14.20 -3.10
N THR A 49 -6.99 -15.07 -2.08
CA THR A 49 -6.84 -14.65 -0.67
C THR A 49 -5.46 -14.04 -0.40
N ARG A 50 -4.40 -14.66 -0.91
CA ARG A 50 -3.02 -14.15 -0.76
C ARG A 50 -2.84 -12.82 -1.48
N ARG A 51 -3.32 -12.71 -2.73
CA ARG A 51 -3.30 -11.48 -3.52
C ARG A 51 -3.99 -10.34 -2.79
N ARG A 52 -5.21 -10.59 -2.28
CA ARG A 52 -5.96 -9.61 -1.52
C ARG A 52 -5.20 -9.13 -0.28
N ARG A 53 -4.73 -10.06 0.56
CA ARG A 53 -3.95 -9.69 1.77
C ARG A 53 -2.72 -8.88 1.40
N TRP A 54 -1.98 -9.32 0.38
CA TRP A 54 -0.79 -8.60 -0.08
C TRP A 54 -1.12 -7.17 -0.49
N LEU A 55 -2.16 -6.98 -1.31
CA LEU A 55 -2.56 -5.65 -1.77
C LEU A 55 -3.10 -4.77 -0.63
N THR A 56 -3.86 -5.34 0.31
CA THR A 56 -4.36 -4.60 1.48
C THR A 56 -3.21 -4.15 2.39
N TRP A 57 -2.29 -5.04 2.76
CA TRP A 57 -1.15 -4.68 3.61
C TRP A 57 -0.13 -3.80 2.89
N GLY A 58 0.05 -3.99 1.58
CA GLY A 58 0.84 -3.08 0.75
C GLY A 58 0.26 -1.67 0.73
N ALA A 59 -1.07 -1.54 0.67
CA ALA A 59 -1.74 -0.23 0.78
C ALA A 59 -1.53 0.41 2.16
N VAL A 60 -1.61 -0.36 3.26
CA VAL A 60 -1.28 0.14 4.61
C VAL A 60 0.13 0.72 4.65
N LEU A 61 1.11 -0.02 4.13
CA LEU A 61 2.50 0.40 4.14
C LEU A 61 2.73 1.65 3.28
N ASN A 62 2.18 1.68 2.06
CA ASN A 62 2.22 2.86 1.18
C ASN A 62 1.56 4.08 1.82
N GLY A 63 0.41 3.88 2.45
CA GLY A 63 -0.33 4.95 3.12
C GLY A 63 0.44 5.51 4.29
N TRP A 64 1.04 4.65 5.12
CA TRP A 64 1.83 5.07 6.26
C TRP A 64 3.11 5.80 5.85
N ALA A 65 3.77 5.32 4.79
CA ALA A 65 4.89 6.01 4.16
C ALA A 65 4.50 7.41 3.65
N GLY A 66 3.33 7.52 3.00
CA GLY A 66 2.76 8.79 2.56
C GLY A 66 2.45 9.75 3.71
N ALA A 67 1.84 9.25 4.78
CA ALA A 67 1.56 10.04 5.99
C ALA A 67 2.85 10.54 6.64
N ALA A 68 3.86 9.67 6.78
CA ALA A 68 5.17 10.06 7.29
C ALA A 68 5.79 11.18 6.44
N LEU A 69 5.73 11.06 5.11
CA LEU A 69 6.23 12.10 4.20
C LEU A 69 5.45 13.41 4.34
N ALA A 70 4.12 13.34 4.47
CA ALA A 70 3.26 14.51 4.67
C ALA A 70 3.58 15.27 5.97
N LEU A 71 3.96 14.53 7.00
CA LEU A 71 4.35 15.07 8.31
C LEU A 71 5.83 15.49 8.37
N ARG A 72 6.56 15.34 7.25
CA ARG A 72 8.01 15.56 7.16
C ARG A 72 8.80 14.70 8.14
N TRP A 73 8.32 13.52 8.48
CA TRP A 73 9.02 12.61 9.36
C TRP A 73 10.12 11.86 8.58
N ASP A 74 11.35 11.83 9.09
CA ASP A 74 12.49 11.11 8.49
C ASP A 74 12.26 9.59 8.32
N GLY A 75 11.44 8.98 9.18
CA GLY A 75 11.00 7.60 9.04
C GLY A 75 10.26 7.31 7.73
N ALA A 76 9.79 8.35 7.01
CA ALA A 76 9.24 8.22 5.67
C ALA A 76 10.21 7.53 4.70
N VAL A 77 11.53 7.77 4.82
CA VAL A 77 12.52 7.16 3.92
C VAL A 77 12.52 5.64 4.07
N LEU A 78 12.57 5.16 5.31
CA LEU A 78 12.57 3.72 5.60
C LEU A 78 11.24 3.09 5.16
N LEU A 79 10.11 3.70 5.51
CA LEU A 79 8.80 3.20 5.14
C LEU A 79 8.62 3.14 3.63
N MET A 80 9.02 4.19 2.91
CA MET A 80 8.95 4.25 1.44
C MET A 80 9.88 3.20 0.81
N ALA A 81 11.11 3.05 1.29
CA ALA A 81 12.03 2.05 0.76
C ALA A 81 11.48 0.62 0.92
N VAL A 82 10.94 0.28 2.09
CA VAL A 82 10.33 -1.04 2.35
C VAL A 82 9.09 -1.24 1.48
N ALA A 83 8.25 -0.21 1.32
CA ALA A 83 7.04 -0.32 0.50
C ALA A 83 7.35 -0.47 -0.99
N ALA A 84 8.31 0.30 -1.51
CA ALA A 84 8.78 0.19 -2.89
C ALA A 84 9.39 -1.21 -3.14
N ALA A 85 10.22 -1.71 -2.22
CA ALA A 85 10.78 -3.05 -2.30
C ALA A 85 9.68 -4.12 -2.31
N ALA A 86 8.66 -3.99 -1.46
CA ALA A 86 7.51 -4.90 -1.44
C ALA A 86 6.72 -4.87 -2.76
N GLN A 87 6.53 -3.70 -3.39
CA GLN A 87 5.86 -3.59 -4.69
C GLN A 87 6.65 -4.27 -5.81
N TRP A 88 7.97 -4.11 -5.82
CA TRP A 88 8.83 -4.79 -6.81
C TRP A 88 8.92 -6.30 -6.55
N LEU A 89 9.03 -6.72 -5.29
CA LEU A 89 8.98 -8.13 -4.92
C LEU A 89 7.66 -8.78 -5.38
N TYR A 90 6.54 -8.06 -5.24
CA TYR A 90 5.26 -8.51 -5.77
C TYR A 90 5.31 -8.71 -7.28
N LEU A 91 5.77 -7.71 -8.03
CA LEU A 91 5.76 -7.73 -9.49
C LEU A 91 6.74 -8.71 -10.11
N LEU A 92 7.91 -8.90 -9.50
CA LEU A 92 9.01 -9.67 -10.07
C LEU A 92 9.02 -11.13 -9.61
N ASP A 93 8.49 -11.43 -8.43
CA ASP A 93 8.61 -12.75 -7.82
C ASP A 93 7.25 -13.33 -7.40
N ILE A 94 6.53 -12.63 -6.52
CA ILE A 94 5.33 -13.22 -5.88
C ILE A 94 4.20 -13.41 -6.89
N ALA A 95 3.86 -12.39 -7.67
CA ALA A 95 2.78 -12.51 -8.65
C ALA A 95 3.11 -13.54 -9.73
N PRO A 96 4.27 -13.49 -10.42
CA PRO A 96 4.64 -14.48 -11.45
C PRO A 96 4.68 -15.93 -10.97
N ARG A 97 5.22 -16.18 -9.77
CA ARG A 97 5.46 -17.55 -9.32
C ARG A 97 4.30 -18.14 -8.52
N HIS A 98 3.52 -17.33 -7.81
CA HIS A 98 2.56 -17.83 -6.84
C HIS A 98 1.11 -17.46 -7.14
N LEU A 99 0.85 -16.48 -8.01
CA LEU A 99 -0.51 -15.98 -8.30
C LEU A 99 -0.90 -16.24 -9.77
N ASP A 100 -0.07 -15.79 -10.70
CA ASP A 100 -0.35 -15.84 -12.14
C ASP A 100 -0.62 -17.25 -12.73
N PRO A 101 -0.02 -18.35 -12.22
CA PRO A 101 -0.33 -19.69 -12.74
C PRO A 101 -1.80 -20.11 -12.56
N TYR A 102 -2.50 -19.49 -11.62
CA TYR A 102 -3.89 -19.82 -11.26
C TYR A 102 -4.88 -18.72 -11.70
N ASP A 103 -4.41 -17.49 -11.89
CA ASP A 103 -5.21 -16.34 -12.31
C ASP A 103 -4.32 -15.36 -13.11
N PRO A 104 -4.14 -15.58 -14.43
CA PRO A 104 -3.29 -14.73 -15.25
C PRO A 104 -3.90 -13.33 -15.32
N PRO A 105 -3.18 -12.27 -14.92
CA PRO A 105 -3.76 -10.94 -14.94
C PRO A 105 -3.83 -10.40 -16.36
N ASP A 106 -4.87 -9.62 -16.58
CA ASP A 106 -5.02 -8.82 -17.78
C ASP A 106 -3.79 -7.92 -18.02
N PRO A 107 -3.28 -7.82 -19.27
CA PRO A 107 -2.16 -6.97 -19.61
C PRO A 107 -2.30 -5.51 -19.17
N ALA A 108 -3.50 -4.93 -19.20
CA ALA A 108 -3.70 -3.55 -18.74
C ALA A 108 -3.60 -3.46 -17.21
N GLY A 109 -4.15 -4.43 -16.48
CA GLY A 109 -3.99 -4.56 -15.03
C GLY A 109 -2.51 -4.59 -14.60
N ARG A 110 -1.71 -5.43 -15.26
CA ARG A 110 -0.27 -5.53 -14.95
C ARG A 110 0.50 -4.25 -15.25
N ARG A 111 0.20 -3.59 -16.38
CA ARG A 111 0.80 -2.29 -16.72
C ARG A 111 0.44 -1.23 -15.68
N SER A 112 -0.81 -1.20 -15.22
CA SER A 112 -1.25 -0.28 -14.16
C SER A 112 -0.48 -0.49 -12.86
N THR A 113 -0.35 -1.74 -12.39
CA THR A 113 0.43 -2.05 -11.17
C THR A 113 1.90 -1.67 -11.33
N ARG A 114 2.51 -1.92 -12.50
CA ARG A 114 3.89 -1.51 -12.78
C ARG A 114 4.06 0.02 -12.77
N ASN A 115 3.13 0.76 -13.37
CA ASN A 115 3.17 2.22 -13.38
C ASN A 115 3.01 2.79 -11.96
N ALA A 116 2.15 2.20 -11.14
CA ALA A 116 2.02 2.57 -9.73
C ALA A 116 3.32 2.31 -8.95
N ALA A 117 3.97 1.16 -9.16
CA ALA A 117 5.27 0.85 -8.54
C ALA A 117 6.37 1.81 -8.98
N LEU A 118 6.41 2.18 -10.27
CA LEU A 118 7.35 3.17 -10.81
C LEU A 118 7.12 4.56 -10.21
N GLY A 119 5.85 5.01 -10.15
CA GLY A 119 5.50 6.29 -9.54
C GLY A 119 5.86 6.35 -8.06
N PHE A 120 5.59 5.26 -7.32
CA PHE A 120 5.93 5.16 -5.91
C PHE A 120 7.46 5.11 -5.70
N THR A 121 8.19 4.39 -6.55
CA THR A 121 9.66 4.39 -6.54
C THR A 121 10.21 5.79 -6.80
N GLY A 122 9.63 6.51 -7.77
CA GLY A 122 9.99 7.90 -8.05
C GLY A 122 9.82 8.81 -6.84
N ILE A 123 8.68 8.74 -6.13
CA ILE A 123 8.50 9.54 -4.92
C ILE A 123 9.44 9.10 -3.79
N SER A 124 9.77 7.81 -3.70
CA SER A 124 10.68 7.27 -2.69
C SER A 124 12.09 7.84 -2.88
N VAL A 125 12.57 7.90 -4.12
CA VAL A 125 13.84 8.53 -4.48
C VAL A 125 13.82 10.03 -4.15
N VAL A 126 12.70 10.71 -4.43
CA VAL A 126 12.51 12.11 -4.06
C VAL A 126 12.54 12.32 -2.53
N ALA A 127 11.94 11.42 -1.75
CA ALA A 127 11.98 11.46 -0.29
C ALA A 127 13.40 11.25 0.26
N ILE A 128 14.20 10.38 -0.36
CA ILE A 128 15.63 10.21 -0.03
C ILE A 128 16.40 11.51 -0.30
N MET A 129 16.18 12.15 -1.46
CA MET A 129 16.81 13.45 -1.74
C MET A 129 16.39 14.52 -0.74
N ALA A 130 15.12 14.53 -0.31
CA ALA A 130 14.63 15.46 0.69
C ALA A 130 15.27 15.23 2.06
N PHE A 131 15.51 13.96 2.43
CA PHE A 131 16.25 13.60 3.64
C PHE A 131 17.69 14.11 3.59
N MET A 132 18.39 13.95 2.46
CA MET A 132 19.76 14.46 2.27
C MET A 132 19.85 16.00 2.30
N GLN A 133 18.73 16.70 2.16
CA GLN A 133 18.62 18.16 2.20
C GLN A 133 18.07 18.68 3.53
N ASP A 134 17.99 17.83 4.56
CA ASP A 134 17.43 18.16 5.89
C ASP A 134 15.99 18.70 5.85
N LEU A 135 15.23 18.33 4.80
CA LEU A 135 13.82 18.73 4.68
C LEU A 135 12.90 17.86 5.55
N LEU A 136 13.37 16.68 5.95
CA LEU A 136 12.70 15.78 6.90
C LEU A 136 13.26 15.97 8.30
N VAL A 137 12.42 15.70 9.29
CA VAL A 137 12.65 15.99 10.70
C VAL A 137 12.66 14.67 11.46
N PRO A 138 13.67 14.45 12.33
CA PRO A 138 13.69 13.33 13.27
C PRO A 138 12.43 13.24 14.11
N PHE A 139 11.98 12.02 14.39
CA PHE A 139 10.76 11.79 15.19
C PHE A 139 10.75 12.57 16.52
N GLY A 140 11.90 12.63 17.21
CA GLY A 140 12.08 13.35 18.47
C GLY A 140 12.02 14.88 18.38
N LEU A 141 12.08 15.44 17.16
CA LEU A 141 11.98 16.88 16.89
C LEU A 141 10.61 17.30 16.33
N LEU A 142 9.75 16.34 15.97
CA LEU A 142 8.35 16.62 15.65
C LEU A 142 7.64 17.19 16.89
N ILE A 143 6.78 18.19 16.70
CA ILE A 143 5.88 18.63 17.78
C ILE A 143 4.93 17.49 18.17
N VAL A 144 4.51 17.46 19.44
CA VAL A 144 3.72 16.36 20.02
C VAL A 144 2.51 15.96 19.17
N PRO A 145 1.69 16.89 18.63
CA PRO A 145 0.56 16.52 17.77
C PRO A 145 0.97 15.73 16.52
N LEU A 146 2.10 16.07 15.89
CA LEU A 146 2.55 15.39 14.68
C LEU A 146 3.11 13.99 14.98
N ARG A 147 3.66 13.76 16.19
CA ARG A 147 4.07 12.40 16.62
C ARG A 147 2.85 11.48 16.74
N PHE A 148 1.79 11.98 17.38
CA PHE A 148 0.53 11.23 17.46
C PHE A 148 -0.09 11.00 16.09
N ALA A 149 -0.01 11.97 15.17
CA ALA A 149 -0.47 11.77 13.80
C ALA A 149 0.37 10.70 13.05
N ALA A 150 1.69 10.70 13.22
CA ALA A 150 2.59 9.74 12.57
C ALA A 150 2.35 8.30 13.04
N ILE A 151 2.23 8.07 14.35
CA ILE A 151 1.92 6.75 14.91
C ILE A 151 0.46 6.38 14.64
N GLY A 152 -0.45 7.32 14.90
CA GLY A 152 -1.89 7.13 14.79
C GLY A 152 -2.33 6.80 13.37
N SER A 153 -1.73 7.41 12.35
CA SER A 153 -2.02 7.08 10.95
C SER A 153 -1.70 5.62 10.61
N GLY A 154 -0.55 5.10 11.06
CA GLY A 154 -0.20 3.69 10.89
C GLY A 154 -1.18 2.75 11.61
N ILE A 155 -1.52 3.06 12.85
CA ILE A 155 -2.51 2.29 13.64
C ILE A 155 -3.89 2.30 12.98
N LEU A 156 -4.34 3.46 12.51
CA LEU A 156 -5.64 3.62 11.86
C LEU A 156 -5.72 2.84 10.54
N LEU A 157 -4.67 2.91 9.71
CA LEU A 157 -4.58 2.15 8.47
C LEU A 157 -4.59 0.65 8.74
N ALA A 158 -3.78 0.18 9.69
CA ALA A 158 -3.72 -1.23 10.07
C ALA A 158 -5.05 -1.73 10.65
N GLY A 159 -5.67 -0.96 11.56
CA GLY A 159 -6.98 -1.27 12.12
C GLY A 159 -8.07 -1.32 11.06
N TYR A 160 -8.03 -0.42 10.08
CA TYR A 160 -8.95 -0.45 8.94
C TYR A 160 -8.74 -1.69 8.07
N ALA A 161 -7.48 -2.04 7.75
CA ALA A 161 -7.16 -3.26 7.02
C ALA A 161 -7.66 -4.52 7.75
N PHE A 162 -7.42 -4.64 9.05
CA PHE A 162 -7.93 -5.75 9.87
C PHE A 162 -9.45 -5.84 9.85
N LYS A 163 -10.16 -4.71 9.94
CA LYS A 163 -11.62 -4.67 9.84
C LYS A 163 -12.09 -5.22 8.49
N LEU A 164 -11.45 -4.82 7.39
CA LEU A 164 -11.80 -5.28 6.03
C LEU A 164 -11.52 -6.78 5.85
N GLU A 165 -10.40 -7.28 6.37
CA GLU A 165 -10.12 -8.72 6.36
C GLU A 165 -11.16 -9.51 7.16
N ARG A 166 -11.57 -9.00 8.34
CA ARG A 166 -12.58 -9.68 9.16
C ARG A 166 -13.92 -9.78 8.43
N GLN A 167 -14.36 -8.71 7.76
CA GLN A 167 -15.61 -8.70 7.02
C GLN A 167 -15.64 -9.74 5.88
N SER A 168 -14.49 -10.04 5.29
CA SER A 168 -14.40 -11.04 4.21
C SER A 168 -14.45 -12.49 4.63
N ARG A 169 -14.28 -12.80 5.92
CA ARG A 169 -14.34 -14.18 6.42
C ARG A 169 -15.76 -14.64 6.75
N PHE A 170 -16.72 -13.73 6.78
CA PHE A 170 -18.13 -14.01 7.12
C PHE A 170 -19.07 -13.85 5.92
N GLY A 171 -18.52 -13.58 4.73
CA GLY A 171 -19.25 -13.61 3.47
C GLY A 171 -19.08 -14.95 2.78
#